data_AF-A0A969VVJ1-F1
#
_entry.id   AF-A0A969VVJ1-F1
#
_cell.length_a   1.000
_cell.length_b   1.000
_cell.length_c   1.000
_cell.angle_alpha   90.00
_cell.angle_beta   90.00
_cell.angle_gamma   90.00
#
_symmetry.space_group_name_H-M   'P 1'
#
loop_
_entity.id
_entity.type
_entity.pdbx_description
1 polymer ?
#
loop_
_entity_poly.entity_id
_entity_poly.type
_entity_poly.pdbx_seq_one_letter_code
_entity_poly.pdbx_strand_id
1 'polypeptide(L)'
;MARNGKAINVKIATTKVVKALESALAKLDKDFASQEANEAKHDKAVKAWNKEVAKLAMGAINKAEDLSAHTRYNGEIQVSFSLPKGSIEIPAEPKKDYNSIHEWQYRENKEEIENAIRILKMTDEEVVSTSTYNAIARYL
;
A
#
# COMPACT_ATOMS: atom_id res chain seq x y z
N MET A 1 40.13 9.91 -1.18
CA MET A 1 39.53 10.67 -0.06
C MET A 1 38.66 9.71 0.75
N ALA A 2 39.17 9.17 1.85
CA ALA A 2 38.44 8.25 2.71
C ALA A 2 37.48 9.05 3.61
N ARG A 3 36.19 9.08 3.26
CA ARG A 3 35.14 9.47 4.20
C ARG A 3 34.98 8.34 5.23
N ASN A 4 35.84 8.34 6.25
CA ASN A 4 35.51 7.71 7.52
C ASN A 4 34.35 8.51 8.11
N GLY A 5 33.13 8.22 7.64
CA GLY A 5 31.93 8.66 8.33
C GLY A 5 32.05 8.15 9.76
N LYS A 6 32.13 9.06 10.74
CA LYS A 6 32.02 8.72 12.15
C LYS A 6 30.79 7.84 12.29
N ALA A 7 30.99 6.53 12.41
CA ALA A 7 29.91 5.61 12.73
C ALA A 7 29.33 6.13 14.04
N ILE A 8 28.09 6.63 13.99
CA ILE A 8 27.43 7.13 15.17
C ILE A 8 27.33 5.91 16.10
N ASN A 9 28.11 5.91 17.18
CA ASN A 9 28.11 4.83 18.16
C ASN A 9 27.20 5.26 19.31
N VAL A 10 25.89 5.11 19.08
CA VAL A 10 24.85 5.34 20.07
C VAL A 10 24.54 4.03 20.77
N LYS A 11 24.68 4.01 22.10
CA LYS A 11 24.15 2.93 22.93
C LYS A 11 22.65 3.15 23.09
N ILE A 12 21.85 2.23 22.56
CA ILE A 12 20.38 2.34 22.57
C ILE A 12 19.86 1.30 23.55
N ALA A 13 18.95 1.68 24.46
CA ALA A 13 18.41 0.74 25.45
C ALA A 13 17.67 -0.42 24.78
N THR A 14 18.01 -1.67 25.10
CA THR A 14 17.36 -2.89 24.57
C THR A 14 15.84 -2.84 24.77
N THR A 15 15.40 -2.40 25.95
CA THR A 15 13.98 -2.26 26.30
C THR A 15 13.20 -1.33 25.37
N LYS A 16 13.83 -0.26 24.86
CA LYS A 16 13.19 0.66 23.90
C LYS A 16 13.08 0.04 22.51
N VAL A 17 14.11 -0.69 22.08
CA VAL A 17 14.11 -1.37 20.77
C VAL A 17 13.07 -2.49 20.76
N VAL A 18 12.98 -3.29 21.82
CA VAL A 18 11.96 -4.34 21.97
C VAL A 18 10.55 -3.75 21.89
N LYS A 19 10.26 -2.66 22.62
CA LYS A 19 8.95 -2.00 22.56
C LYS A 19 8.64 -1.43 21.18
N ALA A 20 9.65 -0.88 20.50
CA ALA A 20 9.50 -0.33 19.16
C ALA A 20 9.18 -1.45 18.15
N LEU A 21 9.86 -2.59 18.25
CA LEU A 21 9.60 -3.77 17.42
C LEU A 21 8.24 -4.40 17.68
N GLU A 22 7.82 -4.53 18.96
CA GLU A 22 6.47 -4.99 19.30
C GLU A 22 5.39 -4.06 18.73
N SER A 23 5.65 -2.75 18.75
CA SER A 23 4.75 -1.75 18.15
C SER A 23 4.71 -1.86 16.62
N ALA A 24 5.85 -2.12 15.98
CA ALA A 24 5.94 -2.34 14.54
C ALA A 24 5.21 -3.62 14.11
N LEU A 25 5.38 -4.72 14.86
CA LEU A 25 4.67 -5.98 14.65
C LEU A 25 3.15 -5.79 14.72
N ALA A 26 2.67 -5.08 15.75
CA ALA A 26 1.25 -4.78 15.90
C ALA A 26 0.70 -3.89 14.78
N LYS A 27 1.50 -2.95 14.26
CA LYS A 27 1.14 -2.16 13.08
C LYS A 27 1.08 -3.03 11.82
N LEU A 28 2.08 -3.88 11.59
CA LEU A 28 2.14 -4.79 10.44
C LEU A 28 0.93 -5.73 10.40
N ASP A 29 0.56 -6.34 11.52
CA ASP A 29 -0.64 -7.17 11.66
C ASP A 29 -1.93 -6.37 11.37
N LYS A 30 -2.02 -5.14 11.89
CA LYS A 30 -3.18 -4.27 11.68
C LYS A 30 -3.31 -3.83 10.22
N ASP A 31 -2.20 -3.43 9.60
CA ASP A 31 -2.18 -2.95 8.23
C ASP A 31 -2.57 -4.08 7.27
N PHE A 32 -2.00 -5.28 7.44
CA PHE A 32 -2.36 -6.47 6.67
C PHE A 32 -3.83 -6.86 6.85
N ALA A 33 -4.34 -6.91 8.08
CA ALA A 33 -5.75 -7.21 8.34
C ALA A 33 -6.71 -6.14 7.78
N SER A 34 -6.30 -4.87 7.79
CA SER A 34 -7.12 -3.76 7.29
C SER A 34 -7.13 -3.65 5.76
N GLN A 35 -6.13 -4.23 5.09
CA GLN A 35 -5.94 -4.12 3.65
C GLN A 35 -7.12 -4.70 2.87
N GLU A 36 -7.60 -5.90 3.23
CA GLU A 36 -8.72 -6.55 2.51
C GLU A 36 -10.01 -5.71 2.60
N ALA A 37 -10.27 -5.11 3.77
CA ALA A 37 -11.41 -4.23 3.96
C ALA A 37 -11.26 -2.90 3.19
N ASN A 38 -10.04 -2.37 3.08
CA ASN A 38 -9.74 -1.16 2.32
C ASN A 38 -9.79 -1.41 0.80
N GLU A 39 -9.35 -2.58 0.34
CA GLU A 39 -9.51 -3.06 -1.04
C GLU A 39 -10.98 -3.18 -1.40
N ALA A 40 -11.78 -3.86 -0.58
CA ALA A 40 -13.22 -3.99 -0.83
C ALA A 40 -13.95 -2.63 -0.84
N LYS A 41 -13.52 -1.66 -0.03
CA LYS A 41 -14.08 -0.29 -0.04
C LYS A 41 -13.67 0.48 -1.29
N HIS A 42 -12.41 0.39 -1.70
CA HIS A 42 -11.89 1.05 -2.90
C HIS A 42 -12.55 0.48 -4.16
N ASP A 43 -12.66 -0.83 -4.28
CA ASP A 43 -13.37 -1.49 -5.38
C ASP A 43 -14.83 -1.05 -5.49
N LYS A 44 -15.51 -0.91 -4.34
CA LYS A 44 -16.88 -0.38 -4.30
C LYS A 44 -16.94 1.08 -4.75
N ALA A 45 -15.99 1.91 -4.30
CA ALA A 45 -15.90 3.31 -4.71
C ALA A 45 -15.61 3.45 -6.21
N VAL A 46 -14.67 2.66 -6.76
CA VAL A 46 -14.35 2.62 -8.19
C VAL A 46 -15.55 2.15 -9.01
N LYS A 47 -16.26 1.11 -8.57
CA LYS A 47 -17.49 0.65 -9.24
C LYS A 47 -18.60 1.71 -9.22
N ALA A 48 -18.75 2.44 -8.12
CA ALA A 48 -19.72 3.54 -8.03
C ALA A 48 -19.32 4.70 -8.95
N TRP A 49 -18.05 5.12 -8.91
CA TRP A 49 -17.48 6.14 -9.78
C TRP A 49 -17.64 5.78 -11.27
N ASN A 50 -17.31 4.55 -11.67
CA ASN A 50 -17.50 4.06 -13.04
C ASN A 50 -18.97 4.15 -13.48
N LYS A 51 -19.93 3.86 -12.59
CA LYS A 51 -21.36 4.00 -12.89
C LYS A 51 -21.77 5.47 -13.05
N GLU A 52 -21.25 6.36 -12.23
CA GLU A 52 -21.50 7.80 -12.35
C GLU A 52 -20.92 8.37 -13.63
N VAL A 53 -19.66 8.03 -13.95
CA VAL A 53 -19.01 8.41 -15.20
C VAL A 53 -19.76 7.86 -16.40
N ALA A 54 -20.18 6.59 -16.38
CA ALA A 54 -20.98 6.00 -17.45
C ALA A 54 -22.33 6.72 -17.62
N LYS A 55 -22.99 7.11 -16.53
CA LYS A 55 -24.25 7.86 -16.57
C LYS A 55 -24.05 9.26 -17.17
N LEU A 56 -22.99 9.96 -16.78
CA LEU A 56 -22.64 11.25 -17.37
C LEU A 56 -22.31 11.10 -18.86
N ALA A 57 -21.54 10.07 -19.23
CA ALA A 57 -21.15 9.77 -20.60
C ALA A 57 -22.36 9.47 -21.49
N MET A 58 -23.31 8.63 -21.02
CA MET A 58 -24.57 8.37 -21.73
C MET A 58 -25.41 9.65 -21.90
N GLY A 59 -25.38 10.58 -20.94
CA GLY A 59 -26.07 11.86 -21.04
C GLY A 59 -25.47 12.80 -22.11
N ALA A 60 -24.17 12.66 -22.41
CA ALA A 60 -23.50 13.45 -23.43
C ALA A 60 -23.30 12.70 -24.77
N ILE A 61 -23.90 11.52 -24.94
CA ILE A 61 -23.70 10.67 -26.13
C ILE A 61 -24.07 11.40 -27.44
N ASN A 62 -24.98 12.37 -27.39
CA ASN A 62 -25.36 13.20 -28.54
C ASN A 62 -24.23 14.11 -29.04
N LYS A 63 -23.22 14.37 -28.21
CA LYS A 63 -22.00 15.12 -28.55
C LYS A 63 -20.83 14.18 -28.88
N ALA A 64 -21.07 12.87 -28.93
CA ALA A 64 -20.02 11.92 -29.13
C ALA A 64 -19.54 11.87 -30.58
N GLU A 65 -18.23 11.77 -30.74
CA GLU A 65 -17.52 11.55 -31.99
C GLU A 65 -16.97 10.12 -31.99
N ASP A 66 -16.75 9.53 -33.18
CA ASP A 66 -16.13 8.21 -33.36
C ASP A 66 -16.82 7.05 -32.59
N LEU A 67 -18.16 6.98 -32.65
CA LEU A 67 -18.90 5.87 -32.07
C LEU A 67 -18.56 4.56 -32.80
N SER A 68 -18.00 3.62 -32.05
CA SER A 68 -17.58 2.31 -32.53
C SER A 68 -18.20 1.22 -31.64
N ALA A 69 -18.76 0.20 -32.28
CA ALA A 69 -19.30 -0.95 -31.59
C ALA A 69 -18.74 -2.21 -32.24
N HIS A 70 -18.21 -3.12 -31.43
CA HIS A 70 -17.77 -4.43 -31.92
C HIS A 70 -18.22 -5.52 -30.95
N THR A 71 -18.54 -6.68 -31.51
CA THR A 71 -18.82 -7.90 -30.79
C THR A 71 -17.53 -8.67 -30.60
N ARG A 72 -17.21 -9.03 -29.36
CA ARG A 72 -16.13 -9.95 -29.04
C ARG A 72 -16.55 -11.39 -29.34
N TYR A 73 -15.55 -12.26 -29.48
CA TYR A 73 -15.76 -13.69 -29.75
C TYR A 73 -16.56 -14.42 -28.64
N ASN A 74 -16.59 -13.85 -27.43
CA ASN A 74 -17.35 -14.35 -26.28
C ASN A 74 -18.79 -13.82 -26.23
N GLY A 75 -19.23 -13.06 -27.23
CA GLY A 75 -20.59 -12.49 -27.31
C GLY A 75 -20.77 -11.15 -26.59
N GLU A 76 -19.74 -10.62 -25.93
CA GLU A 76 -19.81 -9.29 -25.32
C GLU A 76 -19.78 -8.18 -26.38
N ILE A 77 -20.66 -7.19 -26.24
CA ILE A 77 -20.70 -6.01 -27.11
C ILE A 77 -19.95 -4.89 -26.42
N GLN A 78 -18.86 -4.43 -27.03
CA GLN A 78 -18.10 -3.28 -26.56
C GLN A 78 -18.48 -2.06 -27.39
N VAL A 79 -19.03 -1.03 -26.74
CA VAL A 79 -19.37 0.26 -27.35
C VAL A 79 -18.41 1.31 -26.79
N SER A 80 -17.67 1.99 -27.68
CA SER A 80 -16.76 3.07 -27.36
C SER A 80 -17.12 4.32 -28.15
N PHE A 81 -17.02 5.48 -27.50
CA PHE A 81 -17.27 6.77 -28.13
C PHE A 81 -16.38 7.83 -27.49
N SER A 82 -15.92 8.77 -28.30
CA SER A 82 -15.10 9.90 -27.86
C SER A 82 -16.01 11.09 -27.56
N LEU A 83 -15.69 11.85 -26.52
CA LEU A 83 -16.40 13.10 -26.22
C LEU A 83 -15.43 14.28 -26.42
N PRO A 84 -15.86 15.39 -27.05
CA PRO A 84 -15.01 16.55 -27.23
C PRO A 84 -14.58 17.14 -25.88
N LYS A 85 -13.40 17.77 -25.83
CA LYS A 85 -12.84 18.33 -24.60
C LYS A 85 -13.80 19.33 -23.95
N GLY A 86 -14.12 19.15 -22.67
CA GLY A 86 -15.05 20.01 -21.93
C GLY A 86 -16.52 19.63 -22.03
N SER A 87 -16.85 18.49 -22.66
CA SER A 87 -18.24 17.99 -22.74
C SER A 87 -18.79 17.47 -21.42
N ILE A 88 -17.90 16.96 -20.57
CA ILE A 88 -18.21 16.40 -19.24
C ILE A 88 -17.02 16.72 -18.33
N GLU A 89 -17.33 17.10 -17.10
CA GLU A 89 -16.37 17.07 -16.00
C GLU A 89 -16.39 15.68 -15.37
N ILE A 90 -15.35 14.89 -15.62
CA ILE A 90 -15.22 13.57 -15.01
C ILE A 90 -14.87 13.79 -13.53
N PRO A 91 -15.63 13.23 -12.57
CA PRO A 91 -15.31 13.34 -11.16
C PRO A 91 -13.93 12.74 -10.87
N ALA A 92 -13.22 13.27 -9.88
CA ALA A 92 -11.89 12.80 -9.53
C ALA A 92 -11.90 11.29 -9.19
N GLU A 93 -11.00 10.53 -9.80
CA GLU A 93 -10.90 9.09 -9.59
C GLU A 93 -10.59 8.77 -8.11
N PRO A 94 -11.23 7.75 -7.51
CA PRO A 94 -10.90 7.30 -6.17
C PRO A 94 -9.43 6.87 -6.08
N LYS A 95 -8.60 7.65 -5.40
CA LYS A 95 -7.18 7.32 -5.19
C LYS A 95 -7.05 6.13 -4.24
N LYS A 96 -6.16 5.20 -4.58
CA LYS A 96 -5.76 4.09 -3.71
C LYS A 96 -4.76 4.63 -2.69
N ASP A 97 -5.25 5.06 -1.53
CA ASP A 97 -4.43 5.68 -0.48
C ASP A 97 -3.91 4.67 0.57
N TYR A 98 -3.75 3.41 0.17
CA TYR A 98 -3.22 2.35 1.03
C TYR A 98 -2.22 1.49 0.27
N ASN A 99 -1.16 1.10 0.98
CA ASN A 99 -0.17 0.15 0.49
C ASN A 99 -0.71 -1.27 0.66
N SER A 100 -0.72 -2.03 -0.44
CA SER A 100 -1.00 -3.46 -0.38
C SER A 100 0.28 -4.20 0.01
N ILE A 101 0.27 -4.84 1.18
CA ILE A 101 1.33 -5.75 1.64
C ILE A 101 1.02 -7.13 1.04
N HIS A 102 1.99 -7.71 0.33
CA HIS A 102 1.84 -9.08 -0.15
C HIS A 102 1.99 -10.07 1.01
N GLU A 103 1.25 -11.18 0.98
CA GLU A 103 1.26 -12.20 2.05
C GLU A 103 2.67 -12.73 2.35
N TRP A 104 3.49 -12.98 1.32
CA TRP A 104 4.87 -13.43 1.51
C TRP A 104 5.72 -12.39 2.26
N GLN A 105 5.56 -11.11 1.90
CA GLN A 105 6.28 -9.99 2.51
C GLN A 105 5.83 -9.77 3.95
N TYR A 106 4.53 -9.95 4.23
CA TYR A 106 3.99 -9.95 5.59
C TYR A 106 4.60 -11.06 6.44
N ARG A 107 4.62 -12.31 5.94
CA ARG A 107 5.17 -13.46 6.67
C ARG A 107 6.66 -13.32 6.96
N GLU A 108 7.44 -12.89 5.97
CA GLU A 108 8.89 -12.66 6.10
C GLU A 108 9.18 -11.58 7.15
N ASN A 109 8.56 -10.40 7.02
CA ASN A 109 8.73 -9.32 7.97
C ASN A 109 8.31 -9.71 9.39
N LYS A 110 7.21 -10.46 9.53
CA LYS A 110 6.73 -10.94 10.83
C LYS A 110 7.74 -11.87 11.49
N GLU A 111 8.24 -12.84 10.75
CA GLU A 111 9.22 -13.82 11.24
C GLU A 111 10.54 -13.15 11.66
N GLU A 112 11.03 -12.19 10.86
CA GLU A 112 12.25 -11.44 11.16
C GLU A 112 12.10 -10.56 12.41
N ILE A 113 10.97 -9.85 12.56
CA ILE A 113 10.69 -9.02 13.74
C ILE A 113 10.55 -9.90 15.00
N GLU A 114 9.82 -11.02 14.92
CA GLU A 114 9.64 -11.94 16.05
C GLU A 114 10.97 -12.56 16.50
N ASN A 115 11.81 -12.99 15.55
CA ASN A 115 13.12 -13.52 15.85
C ASN A 115 14.03 -12.45 16.48
N ALA A 116 14.01 -11.22 15.94
CA ALA A 116 14.76 -10.11 16.52
C ALA A 116 14.32 -9.79 17.97
N ILE A 117 13.01 -9.74 18.23
CA ILE A 117 12.46 -9.56 19.59
C ILE A 117 12.93 -10.69 20.50
N ARG A 118 12.87 -11.94 20.03
CA ARG A 118 13.26 -13.12 20.80
C ARG A 118 14.73 -13.07 21.20
N ILE A 119 15.63 -12.75 20.25
CA ILE A 119 17.07 -12.61 20.53
C ILE A 119 17.29 -11.50 21.57
N LEU A 120 16.70 -10.32 21.36
CA LEU A 120 16.85 -9.17 22.28
C LEU A 120 16.26 -9.43 23.68
N LYS A 121 15.26 -10.31 23.82
CA LYS A 121 14.69 -10.71 25.12
C LYS A 121 15.53 -11.79 25.83
N MET A 122 16.31 -12.57 25.09
CA MET A 122 17.26 -13.54 25.69
C MET A 122 18.59 -12.90 26.08
N THR A 123 18.91 -11.70 25.56
CA THR A 123 20.14 -11.01 25.91
C THR A 123 19.99 -10.28 27.25
N ASP A 124 20.93 -10.48 28.16
CA ASP A 124 21.04 -9.71 29.41
C ASP A 124 21.69 -8.32 29.22
N GLU A 125 22.00 -7.93 27.98
CA GLU A 125 22.60 -6.63 27.67
C GLU A 125 21.59 -5.49 27.84
N GLU A 126 21.96 -4.43 28.56
CA GLU A 126 21.08 -3.26 28.74
C GLU A 126 21.03 -2.35 27.49
N VAL A 127 22.02 -2.47 26.60
CA VAL A 127 22.20 -1.58 25.44
C VAL A 127 22.60 -2.34 24.17
N VAL A 128 21.98 -1.99 23.05
CA VAL A 128 22.29 -2.54 21.73
C VAL A 128 23.30 -1.67 20.99
N SER A 129 24.17 -2.30 20.21
CA SER A 129 25.08 -1.62 19.28
C SER A 129 24.33 -0.96 18.11
N THR A 130 24.93 0.06 17.49
CA THR A 130 24.32 0.71 16.31
C THR A 130 24.27 -0.17 15.07
N SER A 131 25.17 -1.13 14.93
CA SER A 131 25.07 -2.16 13.87
C SER A 131 23.82 -3.02 14.03
N THR A 132 23.52 -3.44 15.26
CA THR A 132 22.31 -4.22 15.55
C THR A 132 21.05 -3.38 15.35
N TYR A 133 21.06 -2.10 15.77
CA TYR A 133 19.95 -1.20 15.52
C TYR A 133 19.71 -0.96 14.03
N ASN A 134 20.76 -0.75 13.22
CA ASN A 134 20.62 -0.54 11.78
C ASN A 134 20.03 -1.74 11.03
N ALA A 135 20.30 -2.97 11.51
CA ALA A 135 19.66 -4.16 10.97
C ALA A 135 18.15 -4.17 11.23
N ILE A 136 17.74 -3.68 12.39
CA ILE A 136 16.36 -3.70 12.88
C ILE A 136 15.57 -2.46 12.42
N ALA A 137 16.24 -1.34 12.16
CA ALA A 137 15.62 -0.07 11.79
C ALA A 137 14.81 -0.12 10.49
N ARG A 138 15.02 -1.15 9.65
CA ARG A 138 14.22 -1.38 8.44
C ARG A 138 12.78 -1.77 8.74
N TYR A 139 12.52 -2.27 9.96
CA TYR A 139 11.20 -2.70 10.41
C TYR A 139 10.51 -1.67 11.31
N LEU A 140 11.14 -0.53 11.59
CA LEU A 140 10.63 0.53 12.47
C LEU A 140 10.10 1.72 11.65
#